data_AF-A0A925HVU3-F1
#
_entry.id   AF-A0A925HVU3-F1
#
_cell.length_a   1.000
_cell.length_b   1.000
_cell.length_c   1.000
_cell.angle_alpha   90.00
_cell.angle_beta   90.00
_cell.angle_gamma   90.00
#
_symmetry.space_group_name_H-M   'P 1'
#
loop_
_entity.id
_entity.type
_entity.pdbx_description
1 polymer ?
#
loop_
_entity_poly.entity_id
_entity_poly.type
_entity_poly.pdbx_seq_one_letter_code
_entity_poly.pdbx_strand_id
1 'polypeptide(L)'
;PVLERTWAQRSGLGWIGKNANLINKQQGSYFFIATLITDLDLLPDDPIAKDYCGTCTKCIDACPTDAILPGKIVDGSKCISYFTIELKEMLIPESNKGKFDDWMFGCDVCQEVCPWNRFSSPTEEQQFKPIPEILNFGNAEWESITEEQFGKIFRDSPLKRSKFDGIKRNLRFIRSK
;
A
#
# COMPACT_ATOMS: atom_id res chain seq x y z
N PRO A 1 16.44 8.47 7.08
CA PRO A 1 15.38 7.49 6.77
C PRO A 1 15.73 6.12 7.38
N VAL A 2 14.81 5.56 8.17
CA VAL A 2 14.96 4.22 8.75
C VAL A 2 13.95 3.27 8.10
N LEU A 3 14.22 1.96 8.11
CA LEU A 3 13.26 0.98 7.61
C LEU A 3 12.26 0.64 8.74
N GLU A 4 11.14 1.36 8.79
CA GLU A 4 10.19 1.35 9.91
C GLU A 4 9.66 -0.06 10.22
N ARG A 5 9.37 -0.86 9.17
CA ARG A 5 8.91 -2.25 9.32
C ARG A 5 9.89 -3.14 10.08
N THR A 6 11.19 -2.96 9.87
CA THR A 6 12.22 -3.74 10.58
C THR A 6 12.26 -3.39 12.05
N TRP A 7 12.14 -2.11 12.39
CA TRP A 7 12.07 -1.68 13.78
C TRP A 7 10.80 -2.14 14.46
N ALA A 8 9.66 -2.06 13.78
CA ALA A 8 8.38 -2.56 14.29
C ALA A 8 8.39 -4.08 14.54
N GLN A 9 9.05 -4.87 13.68
CA GLN A 9 9.26 -6.29 13.93
C GLN A 9 10.13 -6.53 15.17
N ARG A 10 11.22 -5.77 15.30
CA ARG A 10 12.15 -5.90 16.43
C ARG A 10 11.52 -5.52 17.76
N SER A 11 10.62 -4.53 17.76
CA SER A 11 9.88 -4.07 18.94
C SER A 11 8.59 -4.85 19.20
N GLY A 12 8.45 -6.07 18.66
CA GLY A 12 7.32 -6.95 18.98
C GLY A 12 5.96 -6.56 18.40
N LEU A 13 5.86 -5.57 17.49
CA LEU A 13 4.56 -5.15 16.93
C LEU A 13 3.93 -6.19 16.00
N GLY A 14 4.73 -7.08 15.42
CA GLY A 14 4.26 -8.02 14.41
C GLY A 14 5.35 -8.92 13.85
N TRP A 15 5.00 -9.71 12.84
CA TRP A 15 5.96 -10.41 11.98
C TRP A 15 5.83 -9.90 10.54
N ILE A 16 6.89 -10.04 9.75
CA ILE A 16 6.86 -9.72 8.33
C ILE A 16 6.20 -10.88 7.57
N GLY A 17 5.13 -10.60 6.86
CA GLY A 17 4.43 -11.55 6.00
C GLY A 17 5.15 -11.83 4.68
N LYS A 18 4.68 -12.82 3.92
CA LYS A 18 5.21 -13.10 2.56
C LYS A 18 5.00 -11.95 1.58
N ASN A 19 3.97 -11.13 1.77
CA ASN A 19 3.72 -9.87 1.05
C ASN A 19 4.59 -8.69 1.56
N ALA A 20 5.59 -8.95 2.41
CA ALA A 20 6.47 -7.98 3.05
C ALA A 20 5.81 -6.97 4.00
N ASN A 21 4.49 -7.02 4.22
CA ASN A 21 3.84 -6.17 5.22
C ASN A 21 4.12 -6.67 6.64
N LEU A 22 4.11 -5.74 7.61
CA LEU A 22 4.03 -6.13 9.02
C LEU A 22 2.61 -6.60 9.30
N ILE A 23 2.49 -7.76 9.95
CA ILE A 23 1.20 -8.33 10.32
C ILE A 23 1.16 -8.46 11.84
N ASN A 24 0.07 -7.99 12.42
CA ASN A 24 -0.28 -8.16 13.82
C ASN A 24 -1.38 -9.22 13.95
N LYS A 25 -1.28 -10.06 14.98
CA LYS A 25 -2.21 -11.18 15.20
C LYS A 25 -3.66 -10.73 15.45
N GLN A 26 -3.83 -9.57 16.09
CA GLN A 26 -5.12 -9.04 16.52
C GLN A 26 -5.68 -7.99 15.55
N GLN A 27 -4.84 -7.35 14.75
CA GLN A 27 -5.24 -6.21 13.91
C GLN A 27 -5.02 -6.42 12.40
N GLY A 28 -4.40 -7.53 11.99
CA GLY A 28 -4.06 -7.76 10.57
C GLY A 28 -2.89 -6.88 10.13
N SER A 29 -3.00 -6.21 8.98
CA SER A 29 -1.97 -5.33 8.41
C SER A 29 -2.50 -3.94 8.04
N TYR A 30 -3.75 -3.62 8.33
CA TYR A 30 -4.36 -2.31 8.06
C TYR A 30 -4.08 -1.32 9.18
N PHE A 31 -2.82 -0.93 9.32
CA PHE A 31 -2.39 0.10 10.25
C PHE A 31 -1.17 0.84 9.69
N PHE A 32 -0.91 2.04 10.24
CA PHE A 32 0.31 2.77 9.96
C PHE A 32 1.39 2.44 10.98
N ILE A 33 2.65 2.53 10.56
CA ILE A 33 3.82 2.38 11.42
C ILE A 33 4.53 3.72 11.48
N ALA A 34 4.88 4.13 12.69
CA ALA A 34 5.77 5.27 12.93
C ALA A 34 6.96 4.81 13.78
N THR A 35 8.03 5.59 13.77
CA THR A 35 9.22 5.34 14.59
C THR A 35 9.67 6.65 15.21
N LEU A 36 9.93 6.63 16.52
CA LEU A 36 10.51 7.75 17.26
C LEU A 36 11.93 7.38 17.67
N ILE A 37 12.91 8.19 17.24
CA ILE A 37 14.30 8.04 17.67
C ILE A 37 14.49 8.92 18.89
N THR A 38 15.02 8.34 19.96
CA THR A 38 15.24 9.02 21.24
C THR A 38 16.53 8.50 21.88
N ASP A 39 17.11 9.32 22.75
CA ASP A 39 18.27 9.01 23.60
C ASP A 39 17.86 8.50 25.00
N LEU A 40 16.55 8.38 25.26
CA LEU A 40 16.04 7.77 26.48
C LEU A 40 16.47 6.30 26.58
N ASP A 41 16.89 5.90 27.77
CA ASP A 41 17.19 4.51 28.09
C ASP A 41 15.87 3.75 28.32
N LEU A 42 15.50 2.90 27.37
CA LEU A 42 14.25 2.14 27.36
C LEU A 42 14.57 0.64 27.40
N LEU A 43 13.81 -0.11 28.20
CA LEU A 43 13.85 -1.56 28.15
C LEU A 43 13.21 -2.03 26.82
N PRO A 44 13.93 -2.79 25.98
CA PRO A 44 13.40 -3.24 24.70
C PRO A 44 12.35 -4.35 24.90
N ASP A 45 11.30 -4.30 24.11
CA ASP A 45 10.36 -5.41 23.96
C ASP A 45 10.98 -6.57 23.18
N ASP A 46 10.45 -7.78 23.40
CA ASP A 46 10.84 -8.96 22.64
C ASP A 46 10.17 -8.99 21.25
N PRO A 47 10.90 -9.39 20.19
CA PRO A 47 10.31 -9.57 18.88
C PRO A 47 9.33 -10.74 18.87
N ILE A 48 8.32 -10.69 17.99
CA ILE A 48 7.47 -11.85 17.74
C ILE A 48 8.30 -12.90 17.00
N ALA A 49 8.72 -13.94 17.73
CA ALA A 49 9.57 -15.00 17.19
C ALA A 49 8.89 -15.87 16.12
N LYS A 50 7.55 -15.95 16.14
CA LYS A 50 6.78 -16.87 15.30
C LYS A 50 6.35 -16.23 13.99
N ASP A 51 6.70 -16.87 12.88
CA ASP A 51 6.08 -16.62 11.58
C ASP A 51 4.74 -17.36 11.50
N TYR A 52 3.67 -16.60 11.24
CA TYR A 52 2.31 -17.14 11.13
C TYR A 52 1.79 -17.25 9.69
N CYS A 53 2.63 -17.00 8.67
CA CYS A 53 2.28 -17.30 7.29
C CYS A 53 2.31 -18.82 7.03
N GLY A 54 3.26 -19.55 7.62
CA GLY A 54 3.42 -20.99 7.40
C GLY A 54 3.47 -21.35 5.90
N THR A 55 2.65 -22.31 5.50
CA THR A 55 2.54 -22.76 4.09
C THR A 55 1.65 -21.87 3.21
N CYS A 56 0.95 -20.86 3.76
CA CYS A 56 0.03 -20.01 3.01
C CYS A 56 0.75 -19.25 1.88
N THR A 57 0.16 -19.23 0.68
CA THR A 57 0.68 -18.52 -0.52
C THR A 57 -0.30 -17.52 -1.12
N LYS A 58 -1.49 -17.31 -0.53
CA LYS A 58 -2.57 -16.50 -1.12
C LYS A 58 -2.15 -15.16 -1.72
N CYS A 59 -1.30 -14.41 -1.00
CA CYS A 59 -0.83 -13.11 -1.50
C CYS A 59 0.07 -13.24 -2.74
N ILE A 60 0.93 -14.27 -2.79
CA ILE A 60 1.78 -14.58 -3.94
C ILE A 60 0.89 -14.95 -5.12
N ASP A 61 -0.04 -15.89 -4.91
CA ASP A 61 -0.91 -16.43 -5.96
C ASP A 61 -1.87 -15.37 -6.53
N ALA A 62 -2.26 -14.38 -5.72
CA ALA A 62 -3.19 -13.32 -6.13
C ALA A 62 -2.50 -12.08 -6.70
N CYS A 63 -1.18 -11.94 -6.59
CA CYS A 63 -0.49 -10.73 -7.05
C CYS A 63 -0.57 -10.61 -8.59
N PRO A 64 -1.25 -9.60 -9.16
CA PRO A 64 -1.53 -9.60 -10.60
C PRO A 64 -0.30 -9.51 -11.51
N THR A 65 0.83 -9.05 -10.96
CA THR A 65 2.08 -8.79 -11.69
C THR A 65 3.23 -9.70 -11.24
N ASP A 66 2.95 -10.72 -10.43
CA ASP A 66 3.97 -11.63 -9.88
C ASP A 66 5.10 -10.90 -9.15
N ALA A 67 4.77 -9.79 -8.48
CA ALA A 67 5.75 -8.95 -7.78
C ALA A 67 6.24 -9.56 -6.46
N ILE A 68 5.52 -10.53 -5.88
CA ILE A 68 5.88 -11.14 -4.60
C ILE A 68 6.74 -12.38 -4.85
N LEU A 69 8.02 -12.27 -4.54
CA LEU A 69 9.03 -13.32 -4.71
C LEU A 69 9.17 -14.19 -3.44
N PRO A 70 9.75 -15.39 -3.55
CA PRO A 70 10.14 -16.18 -2.38
C PRO A 70 11.03 -15.38 -1.41
N GLY A 71 10.96 -15.71 -0.12
CA GLY A 71 11.79 -15.06 0.90
C GLY A 71 11.25 -13.73 1.42
N LYS A 72 9.96 -13.44 1.25
CA LYS A 72 9.30 -12.19 1.71
C LYS A 72 9.82 -10.95 0.99
N ILE A 73 10.17 -11.10 -0.28
CA ILE A 73 10.72 -10.05 -1.13
C ILE A 73 9.62 -9.57 -2.07
N VAL A 74 9.48 -8.26 -2.23
CA VAL A 74 8.61 -7.66 -3.25
C VAL A 74 9.48 -6.97 -4.27
N ASP A 75 9.37 -7.39 -5.52
CA ASP A 75 9.99 -6.73 -6.66
C ASP A 75 9.24 -5.44 -6.97
N GLY A 76 9.80 -4.31 -6.53
CA GLY A 76 9.25 -2.98 -6.78
C GLY A 76 9.09 -2.68 -8.26
N SER A 77 9.92 -3.25 -9.14
CA SER A 77 9.83 -3.06 -10.60
C SER A 77 8.63 -3.76 -11.23
N LYS A 78 7.87 -4.53 -10.46
CA LYS A 78 6.62 -5.19 -10.87
C LYS A 78 5.42 -4.77 -10.05
N CYS A 79 5.62 -4.19 -8.86
CA CYS A 79 4.55 -3.88 -7.92
C CYS A 79 3.64 -2.74 -8.44
N ILE A 80 2.32 -2.99 -8.52
CA ILE A 80 1.32 -1.99 -8.91
C ILE A 80 1.39 -0.75 -8.00
N SER A 81 1.58 -0.94 -6.69
CA SER A 81 1.72 0.18 -5.76
C SER A 81 2.95 1.04 -6.04
N TYR A 82 4.07 0.45 -6.45
CA TYR A 82 5.25 1.22 -6.85
C TYR A 82 4.98 1.98 -8.14
N PHE A 83 4.41 1.30 -9.15
CA PHE A 83 4.10 1.92 -10.43
C PHE A 83 3.17 3.12 -10.28
N THR A 84 2.13 3.00 -9.48
CA THR A 84 1.10 4.04 -9.34
C THR A 84 1.54 5.20 -8.45
N ILE A 85 2.48 4.99 -7.51
CA ILE A 85 2.87 6.00 -6.51
C ILE A 85 4.27 6.59 -6.75
N GLU A 86 5.27 5.76 -7.03
CA GLU A 86 6.70 6.15 -6.96
C GLU A 86 7.40 6.25 -8.33
N LEU A 87 6.78 5.73 -9.40
CA LEU A 87 7.43 5.61 -10.70
C LEU A 87 7.76 6.97 -11.33
N LYS A 88 9.04 7.36 -11.24
CA LYS A 88 9.57 8.65 -11.69
C LYS A 88 9.60 8.81 -13.21
N GLU A 89 9.90 7.73 -13.94
CA GLU A 89 10.04 7.74 -15.40
C GLU A 89 8.70 7.91 -16.13
N MET A 90 7.58 7.86 -15.39
CA MET A 90 6.23 8.07 -15.92
C MET A 90 5.78 7.06 -16.99
N LEU A 91 6.55 5.99 -17.19
CA LEU A 91 6.27 4.95 -18.18
C LEU A 91 6.04 3.61 -17.48
N ILE A 92 4.80 3.12 -17.54
CA ILE A 92 4.47 1.77 -17.06
C ILE A 92 4.75 0.80 -18.21
N PRO A 93 5.49 -0.31 -18.00
CA PRO A 93 5.76 -1.27 -19.06
C PRO A 93 4.48 -1.84 -19.68
N GLU A 94 4.41 -1.90 -21.01
CA GLU A 94 3.26 -2.46 -21.75
C GLU A 94 2.96 -3.92 -21.36
N SER A 95 3.95 -4.67 -20.89
CA SER A 95 3.76 -6.03 -20.34
C SER A 95 2.84 -6.09 -19.11
N ASN A 96 2.54 -4.94 -18.48
CA ASN A 96 1.61 -4.82 -17.37
C ASN A 96 0.21 -4.35 -17.78
N LYS A 97 -0.03 -4.13 -19.08
CA LYS A 97 -1.33 -3.71 -19.59
C LYS A 97 -2.40 -4.75 -19.21
N GLY A 98 -3.54 -4.27 -18.69
CA GLY A 98 -4.64 -5.11 -18.22
C GLY A 98 -4.43 -5.77 -16.85
N LYS A 99 -3.25 -5.64 -16.21
CA LYS A 99 -2.97 -6.27 -14.90
C LYS A 99 -3.32 -5.40 -13.69
N PHE A 100 -3.66 -4.13 -13.91
CA PHE A 100 -3.92 -3.17 -12.83
C PHE A 100 -5.39 -3.16 -12.40
N ASP A 101 -6.27 -3.91 -13.07
CA ASP A 101 -7.72 -3.76 -12.94
C ASP A 101 -8.13 -2.29 -12.97
N ASP A 102 -8.66 -1.77 -11.86
CA ASP A 102 -9.03 -0.36 -11.70
C ASP A 102 -8.17 0.35 -10.62
N TRP A 103 -7.03 -0.24 -10.23
CA TRP A 103 -6.09 0.32 -9.25
C TRP A 103 -5.35 1.54 -9.81
N MET A 104 -5.88 2.73 -9.52
CA MET A 104 -5.30 4.02 -9.95
C MET A 104 -4.21 4.56 -9.01
N PHE A 105 -4.24 4.21 -7.71
CA PHE A 105 -3.27 4.69 -6.72
C PHE A 105 -3.12 3.65 -5.59
N GLY A 106 -1.91 3.08 -5.46
CA GLY A 106 -1.69 1.94 -4.56
C GLY A 106 -2.29 0.65 -5.09
N CYS A 107 -2.17 -0.43 -4.30
CA CYS A 107 -2.80 -1.72 -4.57
C CYS A 107 -2.88 -2.53 -3.27
N ASP A 108 -4.08 -2.96 -2.90
CA ASP A 108 -4.31 -3.72 -1.66
C ASP A 108 -4.54 -5.21 -1.88
N VAL A 109 -4.50 -5.73 -3.12
CA VAL A 109 -4.78 -7.14 -3.44
C VAL A 109 -4.06 -8.13 -2.52
N CYS A 110 -2.76 -7.90 -2.25
CA CYS A 110 -1.96 -8.78 -1.40
C CYS A 110 -2.33 -8.72 0.10
N GLN A 111 -2.99 -7.65 0.54
CA GLN A 111 -3.56 -7.48 1.87
C GLN A 111 -5.00 -8.02 1.92
N GLU A 112 -5.83 -7.74 0.92
CA GLU A 112 -7.23 -8.19 0.86
C GLU A 112 -7.34 -9.72 0.95
N VAL A 113 -6.45 -10.46 0.28
CA VAL A 113 -6.44 -11.92 0.33
C VAL A 113 -5.74 -12.51 1.57
N CYS A 114 -5.08 -11.67 2.38
CA CYS A 114 -4.34 -12.11 3.55
C CYS A 114 -5.30 -12.61 4.66
N PRO A 115 -5.21 -13.87 5.12
CA PRO A 115 -6.13 -14.42 6.12
C PRO A 115 -6.12 -13.69 7.46
N TRP A 116 -5.04 -12.96 7.77
CA TRP A 116 -4.89 -12.22 9.02
C TRP A 116 -5.69 -10.91 9.02
N ASN A 117 -6.08 -10.39 7.86
CA ASN A 117 -6.88 -9.16 7.79
C ASN A 117 -8.35 -9.35 8.15
N ARG A 118 -8.80 -10.60 8.34
CA ARG A 118 -10.11 -10.88 8.97
C ARG A 118 -10.21 -10.40 10.42
N PHE A 119 -9.06 -10.13 11.06
CA PHE A 119 -8.99 -9.61 12.43
C PHE A 119 -8.94 -8.08 12.47
N SER A 120 -8.84 -7.40 11.31
CA SER A 120 -8.85 -5.94 11.26
C SER A 120 -10.25 -5.38 11.52
N SER A 121 -10.30 -4.24 12.19
CA SER A 121 -11.52 -3.48 12.45
C SER A 121 -11.44 -2.11 11.79
N PRO A 122 -12.56 -1.53 11.33
CA PRO A 122 -12.59 -0.15 10.87
C PRO A 122 -12.06 0.83 11.93
N THR A 123 -11.38 1.88 11.49
CA THR A 123 -10.90 2.93 12.39
C THR A 123 -12.05 3.81 12.89
N GLU A 124 -11.95 4.27 14.13
CA GLU A 124 -12.80 5.32 14.70
C GLU A 124 -12.17 6.72 14.59
N GLU A 125 -10.90 6.79 14.19
CA GLU A 125 -10.17 8.04 14.01
C GLU A 125 -10.79 8.85 12.86
N GLN A 126 -11.30 10.04 13.20
CA GLN A 126 -11.99 10.91 12.26
C GLN A 126 -11.07 11.41 11.15
N GLN A 127 -9.79 11.62 11.44
CA GLN A 127 -8.80 12.08 10.46
C GLN A 127 -8.50 11.03 9.38
N PHE A 128 -8.82 9.76 9.61
CA PHE A 128 -8.64 8.68 8.63
C PHE A 128 -9.90 8.41 7.80
N LYS A 129 -10.96 9.19 7.97
CA LYS A 129 -12.12 9.10 7.08
C LYS A 129 -11.70 9.46 5.65
N PRO A 130 -12.19 8.73 4.64
CA PRO A 130 -11.85 8.99 3.25
C PRO A 130 -12.34 10.36 2.82
N ILE A 131 -11.55 11.01 1.96
CA ILE A 131 -11.96 12.24 1.27
C ILE A 131 -13.19 11.91 0.40
N PRO A 132 -14.32 12.64 0.53
CA PRO A 132 -15.56 12.28 -0.14
C PRO A 132 -15.43 12.07 -1.66
N GLU A 133 -14.61 12.88 -2.32
CA GLU A 133 -14.34 12.80 -3.75
C GLU A 133 -13.70 11.46 -4.15
N ILE A 134 -12.92 10.81 -3.29
CA ILE A 134 -12.37 9.47 -3.56
C ILE A 134 -13.49 8.42 -3.71
N LEU A 135 -14.55 8.55 -2.92
CA LEU A 135 -15.68 7.61 -2.91
C LEU A 135 -16.74 7.95 -3.96
N ASN A 136 -16.90 9.24 -4.28
CA ASN A 136 -18.04 9.74 -5.04
C ASN A 136 -17.69 10.13 -6.49
N PHE A 137 -16.42 10.33 -6.83
CA PHE A 137 -16.04 10.63 -8.21
C PHE A 137 -16.19 9.39 -9.09
N GLY A 138 -16.96 9.54 -10.17
CA GLY A 138 -16.96 8.60 -11.27
C GLY A 138 -15.84 8.87 -12.26
N ASN A 139 -15.85 8.10 -13.35
CA ASN A 139 -14.82 8.20 -14.39
C ASN A 139 -14.77 9.61 -15.01
N ALA A 140 -15.92 10.22 -15.28
CA ALA A 140 -16.00 11.54 -15.89
C ALA A 140 -15.37 12.63 -15.01
N GLU A 141 -15.62 12.59 -13.70
CA GLU A 141 -15.03 13.53 -12.74
C GLU A 141 -13.51 13.39 -12.67
N TRP A 142 -12.99 12.15 -12.57
CA TRP A 142 -11.54 11.89 -12.60
C TRP A 142 -10.88 12.27 -13.94
N GLU A 143 -11.62 12.21 -15.04
CA GLU A 143 -11.13 12.58 -16.37
C GLU A 143 -11.11 14.10 -16.57
N SER A 144 -12.07 14.81 -16.01
CA SER A 144 -12.23 16.26 -16.18
C SER A 144 -11.56 17.09 -15.10
N ILE A 145 -11.17 16.49 -13.97
CA ILE A 145 -10.51 17.20 -12.88
C ILE A 145 -9.25 17.93 -13.38
N THR A 146 -9.17 19.22 -13.04
CA THR A 146 -8.02 20.07 -13.36
C THR A 146 -6.91 19.93 -12.31
N GLU A 147 -5.68 20.30 -12.65
CA GLU A 147 -4.58 20.29 -11.69
C GLU A 147 -4.86 21.19 -10.47
N GLU A 148 -5.51 22.34 -10.70
CA GLU A 148 -5.91 23.26 -9.62
C GLU A 148 -6.92 22.60 -8.67
N GLN A 149 -7.95 21.94 -9.21
CA GLN A 149 -8.94 21.21 -8.41
C GLN A 149 -8.27 20.06 -7.65
N PHE A 150 -7.42 19.28 -8.30
CA PHE A 150 -6.65 18.21 -7.67
C PHE A 150 -5.80 18.73 -6.51
N GLY A 151 -5.11 19.87 -6.71
CA GLY A 151 -4.28 20.50 -5.69
C GLY A 151 -5.07 21.02 -4.48
N LYS A 152 -6.33 21.42 -4.68
CA LYS A 152 -7.24 21.85 -3.61
C LYS A 152 -7.85 20.67 -2.86
N ILE A 153 -8.44 19.72 -3.58
CA ILE A 153 -9.18 18.57 -3.01
C ILE A 153 -8.22 17.64 -2.26
N PHE A 154 -7.07 17.32 -2.84
CA PHE A 154 -6.17 16.30 -2.31
C PHE A 154 -4.96 16.87 -1.56
N ARG A 155 -5.00 18.14 -1.10
CA ARG A 155 -3.85 18.83 -0.49
C ARG A 155 -3.15 18.01 0.60
N ASP A 156 -3.95 17.42 1.49
CA ASP A 156 -3.48 16.66 2.65
C ASP A 156 -3.63 15.13 2.44
N SER A 157 -3.68 14.72 1.18
CA SER A 157 -3.85 13.31 0.80
C SER A 157 -2.53 12.68 0.33
N PRO A 158 -2.29 11.39 0.60
CA PRO A 158 -1.20 10.63 0.00
C PRO A 158 -1.19 10.68 -1.55
N LEU A 159 -2.33 10.94 -2.20
CA LEU A 159 -2.43 11.08 -3.65
C LEU A 159 -1.46 12.13 -4.23
N LYS A 160 -1.09 13.15 -3.43
CA LYS A 160 -0.10 14.17 -3.83
C LYS A 160 1.28 13.58 -4.13
N ARG A 161 1.59 12.39 -3.62
CA ARG A 161 2.86 11.69 -3.87
C ARG A 161 3.03 11.31 -5.33
N SER A 162 1.97 10.84 -5.99
CA SER A 162 1.95 10.56 -7.44
C SER A 162 1.86 11.84 -8.29
N LYS A 163 1.42 12.95 -7.68
CA LYS A 163 1.11 14.24 -8.34
C LYS A 163 -0.04 14.10 -9.36
N PHE A 164 -0.51 15.23 -9.87
CA PHE A 164 -1.60 15.27 -10.83
C PHE A 164 -1.28 14.44 -12.09
N ASP A 165 -0.11 14.65 -12.68
CA ASP A 165 0.31 13.93 -13.89
C ASP A 165 0.41 12.41 -13.68
N GLY A 166 0.89 11.96 -12.52
CA GLY A 166 0.97 10.54 -12.16
C GLY A 166 -0.42 9.90 -12.08
N ILE A 167 -1.37 10.58 -11.45
CA ILE A 167 -2.77 10.12 -11.41
C ILE A 167 -3.38 10.10 -12.82
N LYS A 168 -3.21 11.14 -13.64
CA LYS A 168 -3.71 11.15 -15.03
C LYS A 168 -3.07 10.05 -15.88
N ARG A 169 -1.77 9.78 -15.70
CA ARG A 169 -1.08 8.65 -16.33
C ARG A 169 -1.72 7.33 -15.92
N ASN A 170 -1.91 7.08 -14.62
CA ASN A 170 -2.49 5.84 -14.12
C ASN A 170 -3.90 5.63 -14.67
N LEU A 171 -4.72 6.68 -14.65
CA LEU A 171 -6.08 6.66 -15.18
C LEU A 171 -6.11 6.30 -16.67
N ARG A 172 -5.21 6.88 -17.49
CA ARG A 172 -5.09 6.51 -18.91
C ARG A 172 -4.66 5.04 -19.07
N PHE A 173 -3.73 4.57 -18.25
CA PHE A 173 -3.22 3.20 -18.32
C PHE A 173 -4.32 2.17 -18.06
N ILE A 174 -5.08 2.33 -16.97
CA ILE A 174 -6.15 1.37 -16.59
C ILE A 174 -7.34 1.40 -17.55
N ARG A 175 -7.59 2.52 -18.25
CA ARG A 175 -8.67 2.64 -19.25
C ARG A 175 -8.31 2.08 -20.62
N SER A 176 -7.02 1.89 -20.91
CA SER A 176 -6.56 1.46 -22.24
C SER A 176 -6.81 -0.02 -22.58
N LYS A 177 -7.71 -0.70 -21.85
CA LYS A 177 -8.04 -2.13 -21.97
C LYS A 177 -8.25 -2.55 -23.42
#